data_AF-A0A528BEF1-F1
#
_entry.id   AF-A0A528BEF1-F1
#
_cell.length_a   1.000
_cell.length_b   1.000
_cell.length_c   1.000
_cell.angle_alpha   90.00
_cell.angle_beta   90.00
_cell.angle_gamma   90.00
#
_symmetry.space_group_name_H-M   'P 1'
#
loop_
_entity.id
_entity.type
_entity.pdbx_description
1 polymer ?
#
loop_
_entity_poly.entity_id
_entity_poly.type
_entity_poly.pdbx_seq_one_letter_code
_entity_poly.pdbx_strand_id
1 'polypeptide(L)'
;AYRAGAGLVTPIFNDDEMTLARFRYGADAGFDHAAGWLYEGMAKAFANNAARLAVRGEDPSLLSAQDPAKVARANKANSIAYQPALEKITGFDINWNIVAYPDLAWAKQVFPGDTNDVAVAKLADAIFAASRVDVEDPIGNWTAHNAALRSRTEWLNGHNFHALHFTGPGTDLIVGLADGHEWMGGASTARNGITCNPNIPTEEVFTTPHARR
;
A
#
# COMPACT_ATOMS: atom_id res chain seq x y z
N ALA A 1 3.73 -19.31 1.22
CA ALA A 1 5.00 -19.08 0.50
C ALA A 1 5.75 -20.38 0.18
N TYR A 2 6.35 -21.09 1.15
CA TYR A 2 7.12 -22.32 0.85
C TYR A 2 6.32 -23.43 0.16
N ARG A 3 5.06 -23.64 0.54
CA ARG A 3 4.16 -24.58 -0.18
C ARG A 3 3.94 -24.22 -1.66
N ALA A 4 4.13 -22.95 -2.03
CA ALA A 4 4.05 -22.46 -3.39
C ALA A 4 5.44 -22.41 -4.09
N GLY A 5 6.48 -22.99 -3.49
CA GLY A 5 7.80 -23.13 -4.09
C GLY A 5 8.79 -21.99 -3.84
N ALA A 6 8.50 -21.07 -2.90
CA ALA A 6 9.46 -20.03 -2.54
C ALA A 6 10.76 -20.64 -2.00
N GLY A 7 11.93 -20.23 -2.51
CA GLY A 7 13.23 -20.73 -2.03
C GLY A 7 13.67 -20.14 -0.69
N LEU A 8 13.29 -18.90 -0.41
CA LEU A 8 13.56 -18.20 0.85
C LEU A 8 12.44 -17.19 1.14
N VAL A 9 12.08 -17.08 2.42
CA VAL A 9 11.15 -16.08 2.94
C VAL A 9 11.86 -15.33 4.07
N THR A 10 12.01 -14.02 3.92
CA THR A 10 12.69 -13.15 4.90
C THR A 10 11.70 -12.14 5.48
N PRO A 11 11.18 -12.35 6.69
CA PRO A 11 10.30 -11.38 7.34
C PRO A 11 11.10 -10.20 7.88
N ILE A 12 10.51 -9.01 7.80
CA ILE A 12 11.02 -7.77 8.41
C ILE A 12 9.87 -7.20 9.22
N PHE A 13 10.06 -7.12 10.53
CA PHE A 13 9.03 -6.67 11.46
C PHE A 13 9.23 -5.20 11.82
N ASN A 14 8.13 -4.49 11.94
CA ASN A 14 8.01 -3.23 12.64
C ASN A 14 7.36 -3.48 14.02
N ASP A 15 7.68 -2.61 14.97
CA ASP A 15 7.12 -2.67 16.31
C ASP A 15 6.82 -1.24 16.79
N ASP A 16 5.61 -1.05 17.28
CA ASP A 16 5.07 0.24 17.67
C ASP A 16 5.79 0.79 18.92
N GLU A 17 6.12 -0.06 19.89
CA GLU A 17 6.85 0.35 21.09
C GLU A 17 8.31 0.70 20.78
N MET A 18 8.97 -0.01 19.87
CA MET A 18 10.29 0.38 19.37
C MET A 18 10.26 1.73 18.65
N THR A 19 9.21 1.96 17.86
CA THR A 19 9.00 3.24 17.18
C THR A 19 8.80 4.36 18.21
N LEU A 20 7.91 4.18 19.19
CA LEU A 20 7.67 5.16 20.25
C LEU A 20 8.89 5.35 21.16
N ALA A 21 9.67 4.31 21.44
CA ALA A 21 10.90 4.42 22.21
C ALA A 21 11.92 5.34 21.53
N ARG A 22 12.02 5.31 20.19
CA ARG A 22 12.82 6.29 19.44
C ARG A 22 12.35 7.72 19.70
N PHE A 23 11.04 7.97 19.75
CA PHE A 23 10.49 9.30 20.04
C PHE A 23 10.73 9.75 21.48
N ARG A 24 10.62 8.82 22.45
CA ARG A 24 10.79 9.10 23.89
C ARG A 24 12.26 9.31 24.29
N TYR A 25 13.17 8.50 23.77
CA TYR A 25 14.54 8.40 24.26
C TYR A 25 15.61 8.72 23.21
N GLY A 26 15.24 8.83 21.94
CA GLY A 26 16.17 9.11 20.85
C GLY A 26 16.80 10.50 20.95
N ALA A 27 18.10 10.57 20.70
CA ALA A 27 18.80 11.83 20.52
C ALA A 27 18.23 12.59 19.32
N ASP A 28 18.21 13.92 19.38
CA ASP A 28 17.57 14.75 18.34
C ASP A 28 18.16 14.52 16.94
N ALA A 29 19.48 14.44 16.81
CA ALA A 29 20.13 14.12 15.54
C ALA A 29 19.70 12.76 14.95
N GLY A 30 19.24 11.84 15.81
CA GLY A 30 18.74 10.52 15.41
C GLY A 30 17.52 10.58 14.49
N PHE A 31 16.74 11.66 14.47
CA PHE A 31 15.55 11.80 13.61
C PHE A 31 15.88 12.11 12.16
N ASP A 32 17.13 12.48 11.84
CA ASP A 32 17.57 12.68 10.44
C ASP A 32 18.19 11.41 9.83
N HIS A 33 18.19 10.29 10.56
CA HIS A 33 18.76 9.02 10.12
C HIS A 33 17.68 7.97 9.82
N ALA A 34 17.99 7.11 8.85
CA ALA A 34 17.21 5.94 8.48
C ALA A 34 18.13 4.76 8.16
N ALA A 35 17.57 3.56 8.10
CA ALA A 35 18.31 2.33 7.83
C ALA A 35 18.63 2.17 6.33
N GLY A 36 19.50 3.02 5.79
CA GLY A 36 19.88 2.99 4.36
C GLY A 36 20.35 1.61 3.90
N TRP A 37 21.18 0.94 4.70
CA TRP A 37 21.66 -0.42 4.41
C TRP A 37 20.53 -1.44 4.19
N LEU A 38 19.41 -1.30 4.90
CA LEU A 38 18.27 -2.21 4.80
C LEU A 38 17.58 -2.02 3.45
N TYR A 39 17.32 -0.76 3.08
CA TYR A 39 16.61 -0.43 1.85
C TYR A 39 17.46 -0.65 0.60
N GLU A 40 18.77 -0.42 0.67
CA GLU A 40 19.72 -0.84 -0.37
C GLU A 40 19.74 -2.37 -0.52
N GLY A 41 19.71 -3.11 0.60
CA GLY A 41 19.60 -4.56 0.60
C GLY A 41 18.28 -5.05 -0.04
N MET A 42 17.15 -4.42 0.30
CA MET A 42 15.86 -4.68 -0.32
C MET A 42 15.90 -4.42 -1.83
N ALA A 43 16.46 -3.28 -2.26
CA ALA A 43 16.57 -2.93 -3.67
C ALA A 43 17.40 -3.98 -4.44
N LYS A 44 18.51 -4.47 -3.86
CA LYS A 44 19.29 -5.58 -4.42
C LYS A 44 18.49 -6.87 -4.47
N ALA A 45 17.69 -7.18 -3.45
CA ALA A 45 16.83 -8.36 -3.45
C ALA A 45 15.77 -8.28 -4.56
N PHE A 46 15.10 -7.14 -4.72
CA PHE A 46 14.12 -6.91 -5.78
C PHE A 46 14.76 -6.97 -7.18
N ALA A 47 15.96 -6.41 -7.35
CA ALA A 47 16.72 -6.56 -8.59
C ALA A 47 17.07 -8.03 -8.91
N ASN A 48 17.16 -8.88 -7.89
CA ASN A 48 17.31 -10.33 -8.02
C ASN A 48 15.97 -11.08 -7.92
N ASN A 49 14.88 -10.42 -8.32
CA ASN A 49 13.55 -11.00 -8.48
C ASN A 49 12.88 -11.48 -7.18
N ALA A 50 13.24 -10.92 -6.02
CA ALA A 50 12.50 -11.17 -4.78
C ALA A 50 11.12 -10.49 -4.85
N ALA A 51 10.05 -11.27 -4.65
CA ALA A 51 8.70 -10.75 -4.48
C ALA A 51 8.55 -10.02 -3.14
N ARG A 52 7.65 -9.03 -3.08
CA ARG A 52 7.36 -8.28 -1.85
C ARG A 52 5.93 -8.53 -1.39
N LEU A 53 5.77 -8.91 -0.12
CA LEU A 53 4.50 -8.89 0.58
C LEU A 53 4.61 -7.89 1.74
N ALA A 54 3.71 -6.92 1.80
CA ALA A 54 3.55 -6.03 2.94
C ALA A 54 2.23 -6.33 3.63
N VAL A 55 2.29 -6.70 4.91
CA VAL A 55 1.11 -6.84 5.76
C VAL A 55 1.00 -5.56 6.57
N ARG A 56 -0.15 -4.89 6.50
CA ARG A 56 -0.39 -3.59 7.12
C ARG A 56 -1.51 -3.69 8.14
N GLY A 57 -1.33 -3.03 9.25
CA GLY A 57 -2.30 -3.00 10.35
C GLY A 57 -1.88 -2.04 11.46
N GLU A 58 -0.89 -1.20 11.20
CA GLU A 58 -0.32 -0.30 12.21
C GLU A 58 -1.37 0.68 12.75
N ASP A 59 -1.23 1.12 14.01
CA ASP A 59 -2.11 2.14 14.60
C ASP A 59 -2.03 3.45 13.78
N PRO A 60 -3.14 3.90 13.14
CA PRO A 60 -3.15 5.14 12.38
C PRO A 60 -2.80 6.38 13.22
N SER A 61 -2.98 6.28 14.53
CA SER A 61 -2.78 7.35 15.50
C SER A 61 -1.49 7.24 16.31
N LEU A 62 -0.63 6.24 16.02
CA LEU A 62 0.57 5.91 16.82
C LEU A 62 1.40 7.15 17.17
N LEU A 63 1.63 8.02 16.19
CA LEU A 63 2.50 9.18 16.32
C LEU A 63 1.77 10.49 16.64
N SER A 64 0.44 10.46 16.86
CA SER A 64 -0.40 11.65 17.04
C SER A 64 0.01 12.52 18.24
N ALA A 65 0.56 11.90 19.29
CA ALA A 65 1.04 12.58 20.49
C ALA A 65 2.54 12.92 20.45
N GLN A 66 3.24 12.66 19.34
CA GLN A 66 4.68 12.92 19.21
C GLN A 66 4.94 14.30 18.61
N ASP A 67 6.16 14.82 18.83
CA ASP A 67 6.59 16.09 18.25
C ASP A 67 6.51 16.06 16.71
N PRO A 68 5.64 16.88 16.08
CA PRO A 68 5.44 16.88 14.63
C PRO A 68 6.72 17.21 13.83
N ALA A 69 7.64 18.01 14.39
CA ALA A 69 8.89 18.33 13.72
C ALA A 69 9.82 17.11 13.64
N LYS A 70 9.85 16.30 14.70
CA LYS A 70 10.60 15.03 14.73
C LYS A 70 9.96 13.99 13.81
N VAL A 71 8.63 13.89 13.78
CA VAL A 71 7.90 13.02 12.85
C VAL A 71 8.23 13.38 11.40
N ALA A 72 8.20 14.67 11.06
CA ALA A 72 8.52 15.15 9.72
C ALA A 72 9.97 14.80 9.30
N ARG A 73 10.95 15.03 10.19
CA ARG A 73 12.37 14.68 9.95
C ARG A 73 12.57 13.18 9.75
N ALA A 74 11.99 12.36 10.63
CA ALA A 74 12.08 10.91 10.53
C ALA A 74 11.45 10.38 9.22
N ASN A 75 10.28 10.89 8.84
CA ASN A 75 9.61 10.51 7.60
C ASN A 75 10.42 10.93 6.37
N LYS A 76 11.02 12.14 6.38
CA LYS A 76 11.88 12.61 5.31
C LYS A 76 13.12 11.73 5.17
N ALA A 77 13.83 11.45 6.26
CA ALA A 77 15.01 10.58 6.26
C ALA A 77 14.67 9.18 5.74
N ASN A 78 13.54 8.62 6.18
CA ASN A 78 13.08 7.31 5.73
C ASN A 78 12.70 7.28 4.25
N SER A 79 11.99 8.31 3.76
CA SER A 79 11.61 8.42 2.34
C SER A 79 12.83 8.50 1.44
N ILE A 80 13.85 9.29 1.80
CA ILE A 80 15.10 9.38 1.04
C ILE A 80 15.82 8.03 1.01
N ALA A 81 15.94 7.37 2.17
CA ALA A 81 16.63 6.09 2.27
C ALA A 81 15.87 4.94 1.56
N TYR A 82 14.54 4.98 1.53
CA TYR A 82 13.69 3.95 0.93
C TYR A 82 13.61 4.03 -0.60
N GLN A 83 13.98 5.18 -1.17
CA GLN A 83 13.85 5.47 -2.60
C GLN A 83 14.36 4.35 -3.54
N PRO A 84 15.55 3.74 -3.33
CA PRO A 84 16.03 2.69 -4.23
C PRO A 84 15.14 1.44 -4.27
N ALA A 85 14.52 1.09 -3.14
CA ALA A 85 13.58 -0.03 -3.07
C ALA A 85 12.21 0.36 -3.64
N LEU A 86 11.76 1.60 -3.35
CA LEU A 86 10.50 2.14 -3.87
C LEU A 86 10.47 2.15 -5.40
N GLU A 87 11.57 2.56 -6.04
CA GLU A 87 11.68 2.59 -7.51
C GLU A 87 11.43 1.23 -8.17
N LYS A 88 11.84 0.14 -7.51
CA LYS A 88 11.58 -1.24 -7.98
C LYS A 88 10.12 -1.63 -7.87
N ILE A 89 9.44 -1.13 -6.85
CA ILE A 89 8.02 -1.38 -6.59
C ILE A 89 7.15 -0.56 -7.55
N THR A 90 7.39 0.75 -7.64
CA THR A 90 6.62 1.67 -8.49
C THR A 90 6.92 1.47 -9.98
N GLY A 91 8.15 1.06 -10.32
CA GLY A 91 8.51 0.62 -11.67
C GLY A 91 7.93 -0.73 -12.06
N PHE A 92 7.28 -1.42 -11.11
CA PHE A 92 6.69 -2.75 -11.28
C PHE A 92 7.73 -3.79 -11.78
N ASP A 93 8.99 -3.65 -11.32
CA ASP A 93 10.10 -4.54 -11.67
C ASP A 93 9.86 -5.96 -11.12
N ILE A 94 9.21 -6.06 -9.96
CA ILE A 94 8.84 -7.31 -9.28
C ILE A 94 7.34 -7.36 -8.98
N ASN A 95 6.80 -8.56 -8.82
CA ASN A 95 5.45 -8.73 -8.29
C ASN A 95 5.44 -8.40 -6.79
N TRP A 96 4.50 -7.55 -6.39
CA TRP A 96 4.32 -7.15 -5.01
C TRP A 96 2.85 -7.12 -4.62
N ASN A 97 2.60 -7.20 -3.31
CA ASN A 97 1.26 -7.14 -2.76
C ASN A 97 1.26 -6.44 -1.39
N ILE A 98 0.19 -5.71 -1.10
CA ILE A 98 -0.16 -5.14 0.19
C ILE A 98 -1.49 -5.76 0.64
N VAL A 99 -1.51 -6.30 1.86
CA VAL A 99 -2.72 -6.85 2.52
C VAL A 99 -2.91 -6.22 3.89
N ALA A 100 -4.15 -6.11 4.31
CA ALA A 100 -4.51 -5.64 5.64
C ALA A 100 -4.55 -6.79 6.67
N TYR A 101 -4.24 -6.49 7.93
CA TYR A 101 -4.38 -7.38 9.08
C TYR A 101 -5.04 -6.62 10.25
N PRO A 102 -6.00 -7.23 10.97
CA PRO A 102 -6.78 -6.56 11.99
C PRO A 102 -6.02 -6.43 13.32
N ASP A 103 -5.12 -5.45 13.40
CA ASP A 103 -4.47 -5.13 14.68
C ASP A 103 -5.46 -4.51 15.68
N LEU A 104 -5.22 -4.73 16.97
CA LEU A 104 -6.06 -4.23 18.04
C LEU A 104 -6.13 -2.70 18.07
N ALA A 105 -5.01 -1.99 17.91
CA ALA A 105 -5.00 -0.55 18.00
C ALA A 105 -5.81 0.07 16.85
N TRP A 106 -5.65 -0.45 15.63
CA TRP A 106 -6.49 -0.06 14.50
C TRP A 106 -7.97 -0.41 14.72
N ALA A 107 -8.27 -1.61 15.21
CA ALA A 107 -9.63 -2.03 15.51
C ALA A 107 -10.31 -1.10 16.53
N LYS A 108 -9.60 -0.64 17.55
CA LYS A 108 -10.11 0.29 18.56
C LYS A 108 -10.34 1.70 18.03
N GLN A 109 -9.64 2.12 16.98
CA GLN A 109 -9.94 3.38 16.29
C GLN A 109 -11.24 3.28 15.47
N VAL A 110 -11.46 2.16 14.79
CA VAL A 110 -12.68 1.94 13.98
C VAL A 110 -13.91 1.65 14.87
N PHE A 111 -13.72 0.89 15.94
CA PHE A 111 -14.77 0.42 16.85
C PHE A 111 -14.46 0.79 18.31
N PRO A 112 -14.47 2.10 18.66
CA PRO A 112 -14.02 2.58 19.97
C PRO A 112 -14.88 2.08 21.14
N GLY A 113 -16.17 1.80 20.91
CA GLY A 113 -17.10 1.33 21.96
C GLY A 113 -17.08 -0.17 22.24
N ASP A 114 -16.45 -0.99 21.39
CA ASP A 114 -16.48 -2.44 21.52
C ASP A 114 -15.37 -2.96 22.46
N THR A 115 -15.53 -4.18 23.00
CA THR A 115 -14.43 -4.88 23.68
C THR A 115 -13.32 -5.22 22.69
N ASN A 116 -12.10 -5.47 23.17
CA ASN A 116 -10.94 -5.75 22.32
C ASN A 116 -11.22 -6.88 21.32
N ASP A 117 -11.70 -8.02 21.79
CA ASP A 117 -11.97 -9.19 20.93
C ASP A 117 -13.06 -8.89 19.89
N VAL A 118 -14.11 -8.15 20.29
CA VAL A 118 -15.21 -7.79 19.39
C VAL A 118 -14.74 -6.79 18.33
N ALA A 119 -13.93 -5.80 18.71
CA ALA A 119 -13.39 -4.82 17.77
C ALA A 119 -12.50 -5.50 16.72
N VAL A 120 -11.59 -6.37 17.16
CA VAL A 120 -10.69 -7.13 16.27
C VAL A 120 -11.49 -8.04 15.35
N ALA A 121 -12.49 -8.75 15.87
CA ALA A 121 -13.35 -9.61 15.05
C ALA A 121 -14.12 -8.82 13.98
N LYS A 122 -14.75 -7.69 14.35
CA LYS A 122 -15.45 -6.83 13.38
C LYS A 122 -14.52 -6.26 12.32
N LEU A 123 -13.30 -5.87 12.69
CA LEU A 123 -12.31 -5.41 11.73
C LEU A 123 -11.85 -6.55 10.81
N ALA A 124 -11.66 -7.75 11.34
CA ALA A 124 -11.32 -8.93 10.55
C ALA A 124 -12.43 -9.23 9.52
N ASP A 125 -13.70 -9.24 9.94
CA ASP A 125 -14.84 -9.44 9.05
C ASP A 125 -14.88 -8.38 7.93
N ALA A 126 -14.65 -7.11 8.28
CA ALA A 126 -14.59 -6.03 7.30
C ALA A 126 -13.43 -6.20 6.31
N ILE A 127 -12.24 -6.60 6.77
CA ILE A 127 -11.07 -6.88 5.93
C ILE A 127 -11.36 -8.07 5.00
N PHE A 128 -11.95 -9.15 5.52
CA PHE A 128 -12.24 -10.35 4.71
C PHE A 128 -13.30 -10.08 3.65
N ALA A 129 -14.37 -9.37 4.00
CA ALA A 129 -15.40 -8.94 3.05
C ALA A 129 -14.83 -8.03 1.97
N ALA A 130 -14.07 -6.99 2.34
CA ALA A 130 -13.44 -6.10 1.37
C ALA A 130 -12.44 -6.85 0.47
N SER A 131 -11.69 -7.79 1.06
CA SER A 131 -10.72 -8.63 0.35
C SER A 131 -11.36 -9.73 -0.47
N ARG A 132 -12.69 -9.91 -0.42
CA ARG A 132 -13.44 -10.96 -1.13
C ARG A 132 -12.98 -12.38 -0.81
N VAL A 133 -12.59 -12.63 0.43
CA VAL A 133 -12.09 -13.94 0.89
C VAL A 133 -13.05 -14.66 1.83
N ASP A 134 -14.21 -14.07 2.11
CA ASP A 134 -15.29 -14.58 2.95
C ASP A 134 -16.35 -15.40 2.17
N VAL A 135 -15.99 -15.89 0.97
CA VAL A 135 -16.86 -16.68 0.07
C VAL A 135 -16.27 -18.06 -0.19
N GLU A 136 -17.09 -18.98 -0.72
CA GLU A 136 -16.67 -20.36 -1.01
C GLU A 136 -15.55 -20.45 -2.07
N ASP A 137 -15.65 -19.66 -3.14
CA ASP A 137 -14.62 -19.55 -4.19
C ASP A 137 -14.05 -18.12 -4.29
N PRO A 138 -13.08 -17.77 -3.42
CA PRO A 138 -12.48 -16.45 -3.45
C PRO A 138 -11.63 -16.21 -4.71
N ILE A 139 -11.10 -17.27 -5.33
CA ILE A 139 -10.29 -17.15 -6.55
C ILE A 139 -11.17 -16.83 -7.75
N GLY A 140 -12.31 -17.51 -7.89
CA GLY A 140 -13.33 -17.18 -8.89
C GLY A 140 -13.87 -15.76 -8.72
N ASN A 141 -14.13 -15.35 -7.47
CA ASN A 141 -14.57 -13.98 -7.17
C ASN A 141 -13.53 -12.93 -7.61
N TRP A 142 -12.25 -13.13 -7.26
CA TRP A 142 -11.16 -12.24 -7.71
C TRP A 142 -10.97 -12.24 -9.21
N THR A 143 -11.16 -13.37 -9.88
CA THR A 143 -11.09 -13.46 -11.35
C THR A 143 -12.16 -12.59 -12.00
N ALA A 144 -13.41 -12.70 -11.55
CA ALA A 144 -14.51 -11.88 -12.03
C ALA A 144 -14.31 -10.38 -11.72
N HIS A 145 -13.83 -10.07 -10.51
CA HIS A 145 -13.56 -8.70 -10.09
C HIS A 145 -12.45 -8.03 -10.92
N ASN A 146 -11.33 -8.73 -11.13
CA ASN A 146 -10.24 -8.26 -11.99
C ASN A 146 -10.72 -8.02 -13.44
N ALA A 147 -11.58 -8.89 -13.98
CA ALA A 147 -12.17 -8.68 -15.31
C ALA A 147 -13.06 -7.43 -15.36
N ALA A 148 -13.83 -7.17 -14.31
CA ALA A 148 -14.68 -5.99 -14.20
C ALA A 148 -13.85 -4.69 -14.07
N LEU A 149 -12.73 -4.71 -13.36
CA LEU A 149 -11.80 -3.56 -13.31
C LEU A 149 -11.10 -3.37 -14.66
N ARG A 150 -10.69 -4.46 -15.31
CA ARG A 150 -10.04 -4.39 -16.63
C ARG A 150 -10.96 -3.73 -17.67
N SER A 151 -12.24 -4.09 -17.74
CA SER A 151 -13.17 -3.47 -18.70
C SER A 151 -13.32 -1.95 -18.50
N ARG A 152 -13.26 -1.46 -17.26
CA ARG A 152 -13.26 -0.02 -16.96
C ARG A 152 -11.97 0.66 -17.39
N THR A 153 -10.81 0.05 -17.12
CA THR A 153 -9.52 0.59 -17.59
C THR A 153 -9.43 0.64 -19.11
N GLU A 154 -9.90 -0.39 -19.81
CA GLU A 154 -9.94 -0.43 -21.27
C GLU A 154 -10.85 0.66 -21.85
N TRP A 155 -12.02 0.87 -21.24
CA TRP A 155 -12.92 1.96 -21.62
C TRP A 155 -12.26 3.33 -21.44
N LEU A 156 -11.61 3.58 -20.28
CA LEU A 156 -10.94 4.86 -19.99
C LEU A 156 -9.75 5.10 -20.94
N ASN A 157 -8.91 4.09 -21.16
CA ASN A 157 -7.79 4.15 -22.09
C ASN A 157 -8.24 4.36 -23.53
N GLY A 158 -9.36 3.75 -23.95
CA GLY A 158 -9.93 3.96 -25.28
C GLY A 158 -10.44 5.38 -25.53
N HIS A 159 -10.85 6.11 -24.48
CA HIS A 159 -11.29 7.50 -24.61
C HIS A 159 -10.14 8.51 -24.62
N ASN A 160 -9.01 8.18 -23.97
CA ASN A 160 -7.82 9.04 -23.89
C ASN A 160 -8.17 10.49 -23.51
N PHE A 161 -8.92 10.65 -22.41
CA PHE A 161 -9.40 11.96 -21.97
C PHE A 161 -8.25 12.94 -21.72
N HIS A 162 -8.47 14.23 -22.00
CA HIS A 162 -7.47 15.25 -21.68
C HIS A 162 -7.48 15.65 -20.20
N ALA A 163 -8.65 15.65 -19.57
CA ALA A 163 -8.85 16.06 -18.19
C ALA A 163 -10.13 15.43 -17.62
N LEU A 164 -10.22 15.39 -16.30
CA LEU A 164 -11.43 15.04 -15.55
C LEU A 164 -11.95 16.28 -14.82
N HIS A 165 -13.26 16.50 -14.86
CA HIS A 165 -13.92 17.58 -14.13
C HIS A 165 -14.79 17.01 -13.02
N PHE A 166 -14.35 17.16 -11.79
CA PHE A 166 -15.06 16.71 -10.59
C PHE A 166 -15.94 17.83 -10.06
N THR A 167 -17.23 17.56 -9.89
CA THR A 167 -18.21 18.51 -9.36
C THR A 167 -19.00 17.89 -8.21
N GLY A 168 -19.20 18.67 -7.15
CA GLY A 168 -19.92 18.25 -5.93
C GLY A 168 -19.96 19.36 -4.87
N PRO A 169 -20.59 19.12 -3.71
CA PRO A 169 -20.63 20.12 -2.63
C PRO A 169 -19.22 20.54 -2.19
N GLY A 170 -18.85 21.80 -2.47
CA GLY A 170 -17.53 22.34 -2.15
C GLY A 170 -16.39 21.87 -3.08
N THR A 171 -16.70 21.19 -4.19
CA THR A 171 -15.71 20.73 -5.17
C THR A 171 -16.13 21.15 -6.58
N ASP A 172 -15.26 21.93 -7.21
CA ASP A 172 -15.27 22.23 -8.63
C ASP A 172 -13.80 22.19 -9.08
N LEU A 173 -13.36 21.04 -9.57
CA LEU A 173 -11.95 20.74 -9.81
C LEU A 173 -11.76 20.09 -11.17
N ILE A 174 -10.97 20.73 -12.02
CA ILE A 174 -10.46 20.14 -13.24
C ILE A 174 -9.05 19.62 -12.98
N VAL A 175 -8.81 18.35 -13.31
CA VAL A 175 -7.51 17.70 -13.23
C VAL A 175 -7.09 17.26 -14.62
N GLY A 176 -6.04 17.87 -15.17
CA GLY A 176 -5.45 17.43 -16.43
C GLY A 176 -4.83 16.04 -16.29
N LEU A 177 -4.92 15.22 -17.33
CA LEU A 177 -4.27 13.91 -17.38
C LEU A 177 -2.93 14.00 -18.12
N ALA A 178 -1.94 13.23 -17.68
CA ALA A 178 -0.62 13.23 -18.30
C ALA A 178 -0.71 12.83 -19.79
N ASP A 179 0.16 13.40 -20.62
CA ASP A 179 0.19 13.04 -22.03
C ASP A 179 0.67 11.59 -22.17
N GLY A 180 -0.13 10.74 -22.84
CA GLY A 180 0.13 9.30 -22.93
C GLY A 180 -0.13 8.52 -21.63
N HIS A 181 -0.97 9.04 -20.73
CA HIS A 181 -1.37 8.35 -19.51
C HIS A 181 -2.02 6.99 -19.79
N GLU A 182 -1.90 6.08 -18.82
CA GLU A 182 -2.53 4.76 -18.83
C GLU A 182 -3.34 4.59 -17.55
N TRP A 183 -4.60 4.22 -17.70
CA TRP A 183 -5.48 3.80 -16.61
C TRP A 183 -5.18 2.37 -16.21
N MET A 184 -4.88 2.20 -14.93
CA MET A 184 -4.56 0.93 -14.28
C MET A 184 -5.65 0.57 -13.28
N GLY A 185 -5.79 -0.71 -12.96
CA GLY A 185 -6.76 -1.20 -11.99
C GLY A 185 -6.74 -2.71 -11.87
N GLY A 186 -6.93 -3.23 -10.65
CA GLY A 186 -6.92 -4.66 -10.38
C GLY A 186 -5.54 -5.31 -10.58
N ALA A 187 -5.51 -6.48 -11.23
CA ALA A 187 -4.30 -7.23 -11.48
C ALA A 187 -3.36 -6.53 -12.49
N SER A 188 -2.06 -6.65 -12.25
CA SER A 188 -1.00 -6.09 -13.08
C SER A 188 0.12 -7.12 -13.28
N THR A 189 0.75 -7.09 -14.46
CA THR A 189 1.89 -7.96 -14.79
C THR A 189 3.20 -7.24 -14.58
N ALA A 190 4.01 -7.75 -13.64
CA ALA A 190 5.34 -7.20 -13.37
C ALA A 190 6.31 -7.48 -14.51
N ARG A 191 7.39 -6.71 -14.60
CA ARG A 191 8.41 -6.85 -15.66
C ARG A 191 9.11 -8.20 -15.65
N ASN A 192 9.06 -8.90 -14.52
CA ASN A 192 9.50 -10.29 -14.38
C ASN A 192 8.50 -11.32 -14.96
N GLY A 193 7.39 -10.88 -15.56
CA GLY A 193 6.36 -11.71 -16.20
C GLY A 193 5.28 -12.23 -15.24
N ILE A 194 5.37 -11.95 -13.94
CA ILE A 194 4.44 -12.48 -12.94
C ILE A 194 3.28 -11.50 -12.76
N THR A 195 2.05 -12.02 -12.90
CA THR A 195 0.83 -11.25 -12.61
C THR A 195 0.53 -11.28 -11.11
N CYS A 196 0.19 -10.13 -10.55
CA CYS A 196 -0.24 -10.01 -9.16
C CYS A 196 -1.30 -8.92 -9.01
N ASN A 197 -2.04 -8.98 -7.90
CA ASN A 197 -2.85 -7.87 -7.42
C ASN A 197 -1.99 -7.05 -6.46
N PRO A 198 -1.61 -5.79 -6.79
CA PRO A 198 -0.76 -4.98 -5.93
C PRO A 198 -1.41 -4.67 -4.58
N ASN A 199 -2.73 -4.46 -4.59
CA ASN A 199 -3.52 -4.16 -3.40
C ASN A 199 -4.62 -5.21 -3.22
N ILE A 200 -4.75 -5.74 -2.01
CA ILE A 200 -5.90 -6.52 -1.55
C ILE A 200 -6.35 -5.90 -0.22
N PRO A 201 -7.53 -5.26 -0.15
CA PRO A 201 -8.54 -5.12 -1.21
C PRO A 201 -8.16 -4.07 -2.29
N THR A 202 -8.92 -4.05 -3.39
CA THR A 202 -8.86 -2.95 -4.38
C THR A 202 -10.20 -2.80 -5.09
N GLU A 203 -10.63 -1.54 -5.30
CA GLU A 203 -11.85 -1.17 -6.05
C GLU A 203 -11.57 -0.11 -7.13
N GLU A 204 -10.31 0.33 -7.22
CA GLU A 204 -9.94 1.54 -7.94
C GLU A 204 -9.56 1.26 -9.39
N VAL A 205 -9.83 2.27 -10.23
CA VAL A 205 -9.10 2.51 -11.46
C VAL A 205 -8.43 3.88 -11.33
N PHE A 206 -7.15 3.96 -11.65
CA PHE A 206 -6.35 5.16 -11.41
C PHE A 206 -5.38 5.44 -12.57
N THR A 207 -4.96 6.69 -12.69
CA THR A 207 -3.91 7.11 -13.63
C THR A 207 -3.16 8.32 -13.08
N THR A 208 -2.14 8.78 -13.81
CA THR A 208 -1.28 9.89 -13.40
C THR A 208 -1.81 11.22 -13.94
N PRO A 209 -2.05 12.23 -13.08
CA PRO A 209 -2.42 13.56 -13.54
C PRO A 209 -1.22 14.27 -14.17
N HIS A 210 -1.50 15.29 -14.97
CA HIS A 210 -0.47 16.19 -15.48
C HIS A 210 -0.08 17.18 -14.40
N ALA A 211 1.21 17.24 -14.01
CA ALA A 211 1.68 18.03 -12.87
C ALA A 211 1.47 19.56 -12.93
N ARG A 212 0.97 20.09 -14.06
CA ARG A 212 0.74 21.53 -14.29
C ARG A 212 -0.65 21.88 -14.84
N ARG A 213 -1.54 20.90 -15.02
CA ARG A 213 -2.85 21.10 -15.65
C ARG A 213 -3.95 20.52 -14.77
#